data_AF-A0A2S3QU83-F1
#
_entry.id   AF-A0A2S3QU83-F1
#
_cell.length_a   1.000
_cell.length_b   1.000
_cell.length_c   1.000
_cell.angle_alpha   90.00
_cell.angle_beta   90.00
_cell.angle_gamma   90.00
#
_symmetry.space_group_name_H-M   'P 1'
#
loop_
_entity.id
_entity.type
_entity.pdbx_description
1 polymer ?
#
loop_
_entity_poly.entity_id
_entity_poly.type
_entity_poly.pdbx_seq_one_letter_code
_entity_poly.pdbx_strand_id
1 'polypeptide(L)'
;MKIIPFFISLVSVTNILAAESCTLDDNVKICIEGTKKSISKYFEKTNGLSSEEFYLENRLIKQSFYTIEGEQISSIDYEYQNDSLFYKTVFNTQNNHVQSKVLIQKINNQDVILKEYGFDKRTHILESIDTIAEGVIVERKVINPEGEDYNYKFIYDDKRIIGFDVYNDDNVKIGDYIQNKMGEVAGGPHDATVKIAVIDSGFDHNHQDIQDHILVNNDETFNKRDNDSDGFIDNILGVHFDGDSDIKFMNPFSGFLPRTGAPSVQKAAVYGIPFETIKAKGTTGPITSHGTHVSSIALRGLKSASLLAFAGDFGESKYLDMISAKLQKSEVDFVNMSFSFPHQSLGLVDRKTYRSMQNLFLNNPEVVFFVAAGNDGRFLNGSRDCMYPACYTYPNVVTIGATTDSDWRNDENYEMADYSNYSSSFVDFFAPGTKVEAALLGDMKIRHSGTSMASPMALNMAAHLMEQNPNMSALEIVELMKEQSIKKNSIESKFGVIRPLPTSLR
;
A
#
# COMPACT_ATOMS: atom_id res chain seq x y z
N MET A 1 -13.55 -49.66 -73.87
CA MET A 1 -13.58 -49.15 -75.27
C MET A 1 -14.62 -48.06 -75.34
N LYS A 2 -14.23 -46.82 -75.74
CA LYS A 2 -15.09 -45.62 -75.95
C LYS A 2 -15.78 -45.06 -74.67
N ILE A 3 -16.15 -43.77 -74.53
CA ILE A 3 -15.82 -42.47 -75.19
C ILE A 3 -16.15 -41.33 -74.18
N ILE A 4 -15.58 -40.13 -74.36
CA ILE A 4 -15.70 -38.88 -73.55
C ILE A 4 -16.13 -37.77 -74.55
N PRO A 5 -17.00 -36.74 -74.26
CA PRO A 5 -17.12 -35.93 -73.01
C PRO A 5 -18.57 -35.54 -72.55
N PHE A 6 -18.69 -34.73 -71.49
CA PHE A 6 -19.39 -33.42 -71.56
C PHE A 6 -18.80 -32.38 -70.57
N PHE A 7 -18.98 -31.08 -70.84
CA PHE A 7 -18.20 -29.94 -70.30
C PHE A 7 -19.00 -29.00 -69.37
N ILE A 8 -18.27 -28.28 -68.50
CA ILE A 8 -18.54 -26.94 -67.90
C ILE A 8 -19.70 -26.77 -66.88
N SER A 9 -19.32 -26.40 -65.65
CA SER A 9 -19.60 -25.05 -65.10
C SER A 9 -18.69 -24.72 -63.91
N LEU A 10 -18.09 -23.52 -63.89
CA LEU A 10 -17.41 -22.95 -62.73
C LEU A 10 -18.45 -22.43 -61.71
N VAL A 11 -18.13 -22.50 -60.42
CA VAL A 11 -18.11 -21.30 -59.55
C VAL A 11 -16.92 -21.44 -58.59
N SER A 12 -16.08 -20.41 -58.51
CA SER A 12 -15.04 -20.26 -57.49
C SER A 12 -15.62 -19.59 -56.25
N VAL A 13 -15.40 -20.18 -55.06
CA VAL A 13 -15.44 -19.45 -53.80
C VAL A 13 -14.15 -19.75 -53.03
N THR A 14 -13.22 -18.81 -53.09
CA THR A 14 -11.97 -18.83 -52.32
C THR A 14 -12.27 -18.52 -50.85
N ASN A 15 -12.41 -19.54 -50.02
CA ASN A 15 -12.26 -19.37 -48.58
C ASN A 15 -10.77 -19.26 -48.26
N ILE A 16 -10.26 -18.03 -48.19
CA ILE A 16 -8.97 -17.74 -47.56
C ILE A 16 -9.18 -17.89 -46.05
N LEU A 17 -8.95 -19.10 -45.54
CA LEU A 17 -8.68 -19.29 -44.12
C LEU A 17 -7.38 -18.55 -43.81
N ALA A 18 -7.44 -17.57 -42.91
CA ALA A 18 -6.24 -16.95 -42.38
C ALA A 18 -5.44 -18.01 -41.63
N ALA A 19 -4.28 -18.40 -42.16
CA ALA A 19 -3.41 -19.36 -41.50
C ALA A 19 -2.81 -18.69 -40.25
N GLU A 20 -3.11 -19.23 -39.07
CA GLU A 20 -2.40 -18.87 -37.85
C GLU A 20 -0.91 -19.22 -38.02
N SER A 21 -0.06 -18.20 -37.98
CA SER A 21 1.40 -18.39 -38.08
C SER A 21 2.01 -18.10 -36.71
N CYS A 22 2.56 -19.16 -36.10
CA CYS A 22 3.30 -19.06 -34.85
C CYS A 22 4.80 -19.25 -35.10
N THR A 23 5.62 -18.33 -34.60
CA THR A 23 7.09 -18.46 -34.52
C THR A 23 7.52 -18.56 -33.07
N LEU A 24 8.50 -19.40 -32.77
CA LEU A 24 9.16 -19.49 -31.46
C LEU A 24 10.62 -19.06 -31.65
N ASP A 25 11.06 -18.09 -30.85
CA ASP A 25 12.43 -17.57 -30.83
C ASP A 25 12.88 -17.46 -29.36
N ASP A 26 13.93 -18.19 -28.99
CA ASP A 26 14.31 -18.50 -27.60
C ASP A 26 13.11 -18.79 -26.68
N ASN A 27 12.81 -17.87 -25.77
CA ASN A 27 11.74 -17.95 -24.77
C ASN A 27 10.51 -17.11 -25.14
N VAL A 28 10.35 -16.73 -26.42
CA VAL A 28 9.24 -15.90 -26.90
C VAL A 28 8.53 -16.57 -28.06
N LYS A 29 7.24 -16.86 -27.88
CA LYS A 29 6.35 -17.34 -28.93
C LYS A 29 5.50 -16.18 -29.43
N ILE A 30 5.46 -15.95 -30.73
CA ILE A 30 4.60 -14.95 -31.37
C ILE A 30 3.64 -15.70 -32.29
N CYS A 31 2.33 -15.53 -32.12
CA CYS A 31 1.32 -16.05 -33.04
C CYS A 31 0.55 -14.90 -33.69
N ILE A 32 0.24 -15.04 -34.98
CA ILE A 32 -0.50 -14.03 -35.77
C ILE A 32 -1.65 -14.73 -36.50
N GLU A 33 -2.87 -14.25 -36.28
CA GLU A 33 -4.11 -14.70 -36.91
C GLU A 33 -4.86 -13.48 -37.47
N GLY A 34 -4.64 -13.16 -38.74
CA GLY A 34 -5.25 -11.99 -39.38
C GLY A 34 -4.81 -10.67 -38.72
N THR A 35 -5.75 -9.93 -38.13
CA THR A 35 -5.47 -8.69 -37.37
C THR A 35 -5.14 -8.93 -35.89
N LYS A 36 -5.25 -10.18 -35.40
CA LYS A 36 -4.86 -10.55 -34.04
C LYS A 36 -3.41 -10.97 -34.00
N LYS A 37 -2.74 -10.64 -32.90
CA LYS A 37 -1.38 -11.12 -32.58
C LYS A 37 -1.29 -11.42 -31.10
N SER A 38 -0.74 -12.57 -30.72
CA SER A 38 -0.33 -12.86 -29.34
C SER A 38 1.20 -12.95 -29.23
N ILE A 39 1.73 -12.55 -28.08
CA ILE A 39 3.14 -12.69 -27.70
C ILE A 39 3.19 -13.37 -26.34
N SER A 40 3.58 -14.63 -26.29
CA SER A 40 3.76 -15.42 -25.06
C SER A 40 5.24 -15.44 -24.69
N LYS A 41 5.59 -14.98 -23.48
CA LYS A 41 6.97 -14.93 -22.97
C LYS A 41 7.13 -15.97 -21.85
N TYR A 42 8.09 -16.88 -21.98
CA TYR A 42 8.38 -17.93 -21.02
C TYR A 42 9.52 -17.54 -20.07
N PHE A 43 9.58 -18.14 -18.88
CA PHE A 43 10.68 -17.87 -17.94
C PHE A 43 12.01 -18.42 -18.46
N GLU A 44 13.08 -17.61 -18.40
CA GLU A 44 14.42 -17.95 -18.95
C GLU A 44 15.06 -19.25 -18.40
N LYS A 45 14.56 -19.81 -17.30
CA LYS A 45 15.17 -20.94 -16.58
C LYS A 45 14.19 -22.06 -16.20
N THR A 46 12.92 -21.96 -16.59
CA THR A 46 11.86 -22.94 -16.27
C THR A 46 10.76 -22.88 -17.32
N ASN A 47 10.23 -24.02 -17.78
CA ASN A 47 9.26 -24.09 -18.88
C ASN A 47 7.84 -23.51 -18.57
N GLY A 48 7.71 -22.66 -17.56
CA GLY A 48 6.50 -21.92 -17.24
C GLY A 48 6.33 -20.69 -18.14
N LEU A 49 5.07 -20.34 -18.39
CA LEU A 49 4.67 -19.09 -19.02
C LEU A 49 4.83 -17.94 -18.01
N SER A 50 5.35 -16.78 -18.42
CA SER A 50 5.51 -15.61 -17.53
C SER A 50 4.48 -14.51 -17.82
N SER A 51 4.20 -14.27 -19.11
CA SER A 51 3.24 -13.29 -19.56
C SER A 51 2.74 -13.58 -20.97
N GLU A 52 1.53 -13.13 -21.28
CA GLU A 52 0.99 -13.08 -22.64
C GLU A 52 0.45 -11.69 -22.95
N GLU A 53 0.73 -11.21 -24.16
CA GLU A 53 0.26 -9.91 -24.67
C GLU A 53 -0.62 -10.16 -25.90
N PHE A 54 -1.86 -9.69 -25.87
CA PHE A 54 -2.83 -9.85 -26.95
C PHE A 54 -3.04 -8.50 -27.64
N TYR A 55 -2.91 -8.50 -28.95
CA TYR A 55 -3.06 -7.35 -29.81
C TYR A 55 -4.18 -7.55 -30.83
N LEU A 56 -4.90 -6.46 -31.13
CA LEU A 56 -5.84 -6.37 -32.24
C LEU A 56 -5.49 -5.10 -33.02
N GLU A 57 -5.26 -5.22 -34.33
CA GLU A 57 -4.90 -4.08 -35.21
C GLU A 57 -3.70 -3.27 -34.67
N ASN A 58 -2.68 -3.97 -34.19
CA ASN A 58 -1.49 -3.45 -33.51
C ASN A 58 -1.73 -2.70 -32.17
N ARG A 59 -2.97 -2.62 -31.66
CA ARG A 59 -3.28 -2.11 -30.32
C ARG A 59 -3.18 -3.25 -29.31
N LEU A 60 -2.48 -3.02 -28.20
CA LEU A 60 -2.43 -3.96 -27.08
C LEU A 60 -3.79 -3.94 -26.38
N ILE A 61 -4.58 -5.00 -26.47
CA ILE A 61 -5.94 -5.08 -25.90
C ILE A 61 -5.99 -5.82 -24.56
N LYS A 62 -5.07 -6.76 -24.32
CA LYS A 62 -4.98 -7.51 -23.06
C LYS A 62 -3.53 -7.92 -22.76
N GLN A 63 -3.19 -7.97 -21.48
CA GLN A 63 -2.01 -8.67 -20.97
C GLN A 63 -2.44 -9.66 -19.89
N SER A 64 -1.79 -10.80 -19.80
CA SER A 64 -1.96 -11.80 -18.74
C SER A 64 -0.60 -12.11 -18.12
N PHE A 65 -0.55 -12.33 -16.80
CA PHE A 65 0.68 -12.67 -16.07
C PHE A 65 0.52 -13.97 -15.31
N TYR A 66 1.58 -14.76 -15.23
CA TYR A 66 1.53 -16.16 -14.81
C TYR A 66 2.64 -16.54 -13.82
N THR A 67 2.39 -17.55 -12.98
CA THR A 67 3.39 -18.19 -12.12
C THR A 67 4.33 -19.09 -12.94
N ILE A 68 5.46 -19.50 -12.34
CA ILE A 68 6.36 -20.50 -12.93
C ILE A 68 5.70 -21.87 -13.20
N GLU A 69 4.52 -22.12 -12.62
CA GLU A 69 3.73 -23.34 -12.78
C GLU A 69 2.59 -23.16 -13.81
N GLY A 70 2.43 -21.95 -14.37
CA GLY A 70 1.47 -21.64 -15.43
C GLY A 70 0.10 -21.15 -14.94
N GLU A 71 -0.09 -20.95 -13.63
CA GLU A 71 -1.32 -20.35 -13.09
C GLU A 71 -1.36 -18.85 -13.39
N GLN A 72 -2.50 -18.32 -13.84
CA GLN A 72 -2.65 -16.89 -14.11
C GLN A 72 -2.93 -16.10 -12.82
N ILE A 73 -2.05 -15.16 -12.49
CA ILE A 73 -2.14 -14.33 -11.26
C ILE A 73 -2.79 -12.96 -11.49
N SER A 74 -2.71 -12.41 -12.69
CA SER A 74 -3.39 -11.15 -13.04
C SER A 74 -3.61 -11.00 -14.54
N SER A 75 -4.44 -10.02 -14.91
CA SER A 75 -4.50 -9.49 -16.27
C SER A 75 -4.70 -7.98 -16.30
N ILE A 76 -4.42 -7.37 -17.45
CA ILE A 76 -4.66 -5.96 -17.73
C ILE A 76 -5.43 -5.88 -19.04
N ASP A 77 -6.63 -5.29 -19.04
CA ASP A 77 -7.41 -5.05 -20.26
C ASP A 77 -7.34 -3.56 -20.66
N TYR A 78 -7.38 -3.31 -21.97
CA TYR A 78 -7.23 -1.98 -22.57
C TYR A 78 -8.44 -1.67 -23.48
N GLU A 79 -9.29 -0.74 -23.05
CA GLU A 79 -10.52 -0.35 -23.75
C GLU A 79 -10.32 1.00 -24.48
N TYR A 80 -10.00 0.97 -25.78
CA TYR A 80 -9.76 2.18 -26.56
C TYR A 80 -11.06 2.88 -26.97
N GLN A 81 -11.19 4.16 -26.62
CA GLN A 81 -12.22 5.06 -27.14
C GLN A 81 -11.78 5.70 -28.46
N ASN A 82 -10.48 6.00 -28.59
CA ASN A 82 -9.82 6.38 -29.85
C ASN A 82 -8.32 6.05 -29.76
N ASP A 83 -7.56 6.43 -30.78
CA ASP A 83 -6.12 6.14 -30.92
C ASP A 83 -5.25 6.71 -29.80
N SER A 84 -5.73 7.78 -29.15
CA SER A 84 -5.05 8.44 -28.04
C SER A 84 -5.70 8.20 -26.68
N LEU A 85 -6.99 7.86 -26.61
CA LEU A 85 -7.77 7.82 -25.37
C LEU A 85 -8.27 6.40 -25.09
N PHE A 86 -7.89 5.82 -23.95
CA PHE A 86 -8.23 4.44 -23.59
C PHE A 86 -8.32 4.24 -22.08
N TYR A 87 -9.15 3.30 -21.63
CA TYR A 87 -9.06 2.79 -20.26
C TYR A 87 -7.99 1.70 -20.17
N LYS A 88 -7.29 1.66 -19.04
CA LYS A 88 -6.47 0.52 -18.61
C LYS A 88 -7.06 -0.02 -17.30
N THR A 89 -7.43 -1.29 -17.28
CA THR A 89 -8.07 -1.96 -16.14
C THR A 89 -7.21 -3.14 -15.69
N VAL A 90 -6.77 -3.18 -14.43
CA VAL A 90 -5.99 -4.30 -13.87
C VAL A 90 -6.90 -5.21 -13.05
N PHE A 91 -6.76 -6.52 -13.21
CA PHE A 91 -7.53 -7.56 -12.53
C PHE A 91 -6.61 -8.54 -11.80
N ASN A 92 -6.99 -8.93 -10.58
CA ASN A 92 -6.50 -10.16 -9.96
C ASN A 92 -7.36 -11.31 -10.47
N THR A 93 -6.74 -12.35 -11.04
CA THR A 93 -7.47 -13.46 -11.68
C THR A 93 -7.79 -14.63 -10.75
N GLN A 94 -7.26 -14.64 -9.52
CA GLN A 94 -7.60 -15.66 -8.51
C GLN A 94 -9.00 -15.43 -7.92
N ASN A 95 -9.45 -14.18 -7.82
CA ASN A 95 -10.80 -13.79 -7.41
C ASN A 95 -11.60 -13.09 -8.52
N ASN A 96 -11.00 -12.80 -9.67
CA ASN A 96 -11.59 -12.04 -10.78
C ASN A 96 -12.01 -10.59 -10.39
N HIS A 97 -11.35 -10.01 -9.39
CA HIS A 97 -11.63 -8.65 -8.90
C HIS A 97 -10.77 -7.60 -9.62
N VAL A 98 -11.35 -6.42 -9.88
CA VAL A 98 -10.61 -5.27 -10.40
C VAL A 98 -9.74 -4.68 -9.30
N GLN A 99 -8.46 -4.49 -9.58
CA GLN A 99 -7.47 -3.87 -8.68
C GLN A 99 -7.26 -2.39 -8.96
N SER A 100 -7.34 -1.96 -10.22
CA SER A 100 -7.30 -0.54 -10.60
C SER A 100 -7.97 -0.32 -11.96
N LYS A 101 -8.54 0.88 -12.19
CA LYS A 101 -8.96 1.35 -13.51
C LYS A 101 -8.59 2.81 -13.68
N VAL A 102 -7.99 3.15 -14.81
CA VAL A 102 -7.59 4.52 -15.16
C VAL A 102 -8.00 4.85 -16.59
N LEU A 103 -8.41 6.09 -16.85
CA LEU A 103 -8.56 6.65 -18.19
C LEU A 103 -7.26 7.37 -18.57
N ILE A 104 -6.65 7.00 -19.69
CA ILE A 104 -5.36 7.49 -20.14
C ILE A 104 -5.51 8.18 -21.50
N GLN A 105 -4.92 9.37 -21.63
CA GLN A 105 -4.68 10.04 -22.90
C GLN A 105 -3.19 10.02 -23.25
N LYS A 106 -2.87 9.51 -24.44
CA LYS A 106 -1.52 9.46 -24.99
C LYS A 106 -1.19 10.77 -25.70
N ILE A 107 -0.24 11.52 -25.15
CA ILE A 107 0.24 12.81 -25.68
C ILE A 107 1.75 12.68 -25.91
N ASN A 108 2.23 12.94 -27.13
CA ASN A 108 3.66 12.82 -27.48
C ASN A 108 4.30 11.47 -27.08
N ASN A 109 3.54 10.37 -27.22
CA ASN A 109 3.91 9.02 -26.79
C ASN A 109 4.16 8.84 -25.27
N GLN A 110 3.68 9.78 -24.44
CA GLN A 110 3.57 9.64 -22.99
C GLN A 110 2.10 9.40 -22.60
N ASP A 111 1.88 8.51 -21.64
CA ASP A 111 0.56 8.21 -21.10
C ASP A 111 0.24 9.20 -19.97
N VAL A 112 -0.76 10.06 -20.17
CA VAL A 112 -1.29 11.01 -19.18
C VAL A 112 -2.59 10.44 -18.60
N ILE A 113 -2.65 10.21 -17.29
CA ILE A 113 -3.87 9.78 -16.62
C ILE A 113 -4.82 10.98 -16.56
N LEU A 114 -6.04 10.85 -17.08
CA LEU A 114 -7.09 11.87 -17.01
C LEU A 114 -8.08 11.63 -15.86
N LYS A 115 -8.31 10.36 -15.53
CA LYS A 115 -9.15 9.92 -14.40
C LYS A 115 -8.62 8.64 -13.80
N GLU A 116 -8.65 8.55 -12.48
CA GLU A 116 -8.43 7.32 -11.72
C GLU A 116 -9.73 6.92 -10.99
N TYR A 117 -9.99 5.62 -10.95
CA TYR A 117 -11.18 5.05 -10.34
C TYR A 117 -10.78 4.12 -9.20
N GLY A 118 -11.44 4.31 -8.05
CA GLY A 118 -11.35 3.40 -6.92
C GLY A 118 -12.45 2.35 -6.95
N PHE A 119 -12.43 1.50 -5.93
CA PHE A 119 -13.33 0.38 -5.77
C PHE A 119 -13.71 0.28 -4.30
N ASP A 120 -15.01 0.19 -4.00
CA ASP A 120 -15.45 -0.29 -2.69
C ASP A 120 -14.93 -1.73 -2.53
N LYS A 121 -14.11 -1.97 -1.50
CA LYS A 121 -13.41 -3.26 -1.33
C LYS A 121 -14.33 -4.45 -1.07
N ARG A 122 -15.62 -4.24 -0.80
CA ARG A 122 -16.63 -5.27 -0.49
C ARG A 122 -17.66 -5.44 -1.62
N THR A 123 -18.01 -4.37 -2.34
CA THR A 123 -19.00 -4.43 -3.45
C THR A 123 -18.35 -4.46 -4.83
N HIS A 124 -17.07 -4.11 -4.92
CA HIS A 124 -16.29 -3.93 -6.16
C HIS A 124 -16.94 -2.96 -7.16
N ILE A 125 -17.83 -2.08 -6.68
CA ILE A 125 -18.41 -1.02 -7.49
C ILE A 125 -17.32 0.00 -7.80
N LEU A 126 -17.26 0.38 -9.08
CA LEU A 126 -16.33 1.37 -9.61
C LEU A 126 -16.76 2.78 -9.20
N GLU A 127 -15.90 3.51 -8.49
CA GLU A 127 -16.12 4.90 -8.08
C GLU A 127 -15.12 5.81 -8.81
N SER A 128 -15.58 6.90 -9.42
CA SER A 128 -14.70 7.89 -10.05
C SER A 128 -14.12 8.78 -8.96
N ILE A 129 -12.81 8.69 -8.72
CA ILE A 129 -12.15 9.38 -7.61
C ILE A 129 -11.45 10.66 -8.05
N ASP A 130 -10.72 10.66 -9.17
CA ASP A 130 -9.93 11.82 -9.61
C ASP A 130 -10.35 12.33 -11.00
N THR A 131 -10.42 13.65 -11.20
CA THR A 131 -10.63 14.31 -12.50
C THR A 131 -9.67 15.49 -12.67
N ILE A 132 -8.93 15.53 -13.79
CA ILE A 132 -7.95 16.58 -14.10
C ILE A 132 -8.55 17.64 -15.06
N ALA A 133 -8.43 18.92 -14.70
CA ALA A 133 -8.88 20.07 -15.49
C ALA A 133 -7.72 20.92 -16.06
N GLU A 134 -8.01 21.75 -17.06
CA GLU A 134 -7.04 22.71 -17.61
C GLU A 134 -6.53 23.68 -16.53
N GLY A 135 -5.23 23.94 -16.53
CA GLY A 135 -4.56 24.70 -15.45
C GLY A 135 -3.97 23.84 -14.33
N VAL A 136 -4.09 22.50 -14.42
CA VAL A 136 -3.61 21.55 -13.40
C VAL A 136 -4.33 21.77 -12.06
N ILE A 137 -5.66 21.86 -12.11
CA ILE A 137 -6.49 21.60 -10.94
C ILE A 137 -6.94 20.14 -11.07
N VAL A 138 -6.78 19.37 -10.00
CA VAL A 138 -7.35 18.02 -9.93
C VAL A 138 -8.34 17.97 -8.81
N GLU A 139 -9.58 17.68 -9.19
CA GLU A 139 -10.69 17.48 -8.28
C GLU A 139 -10.69 16.01 -7.90
N ARG A 140 -10.22 15.74 -6.68
CA ARG A 140 -10.44 14.46 -6.02
C ARG A 140 -11.79 14.51 -5.32
N LYS A 141 -12.58 13.47 -5.51
CA LYS A 141 -13.85 13.23 -4.83
C LYS A 141 -13.62 12.24 -3.67
N VAL A 142 -13.75 12.71 -2.43
CA VAL A 142 -13.71 11.85 -1.23
C VAL A 142 -15.10 11.80 -0.62
N ILE A 143 -15.70 10.61 -0.62
CA ILE A 143 -17.02 10.36 -0.02
C ILE A 143 -16.83 10.26 1.50
N ASN A 144 -17.50 11.15 2.24
CA ASN A 144 -17.41 11.21 3.70
C ASN A 144 -18.37 10.20 4.38
N PRO A 145 -18.37 10.12 5.73
CA PRO A 145 -19.26 9.24 6.51
C PRO A 145 -20.76 9.30 6.20
N GLU A 146 -21.24 10.46 5.77
CA GLU A 146 -22.64 10.82 5.57
C GLU A 146 -23.05 10.78 4.08
N GLY A 147 -22.07 10.53 3.21
CA GLY A 147 -22.25 10.50 1.75
C GLY A 147 -22.07 11.86 1.07
N GLU A 148 -21.53 12.86 1.79
CA GLU A 148 -21.14 14.14 1.20
C GLU A 148 -19.82 14.00 0.44
N ASP A 149 -19.67 14.77 -0.64
CA ASP A 149 -18.54 14.66 -1.54
C ASP A 149 -17.58 15.85 -1.35
N TYR A 150 -16.40 15.58 -0.81
CA TYR A 150 -15.35 16.60 -0.73
C TYR A 150 -14.59 16.70 -2.04
N ASN A 151 -14.45 17.93 -2.55
CA ASN A 151 -13.67 18.29 -3.72
C ASN A 151 -12.35 18.93 -3.31
N TYR A 152 -11.23 18.31 -3.66
CA TYR A 152 -9.89 18.82 -3.38
C TYR A 152 -9.44 19.72 -4.53
N LYS A 153 -8.72 20.82 -4.27
CA LYS A 153 -8.02 21.58 -5.31
C LYS A 153 -6.56 21.75 -4.89
N PHE A 154 -5.70 21.00 -5.56
CA PHE A 154 -4.28 20.96 -5.24
C PHE A 154 -3.55 22.26 -5.58
N ILE A 155 -2.60 22.64 -4.71
CA ILE A 155 -1.71 23.79 -4.85
C ILE A 155 -0.36 23.26 -5.36
N TYR A 156 0.16 23.85 -6.44
CA TYR A 156 1.35 23.36 -7.12
C TYR A 156 2.53 24.33 -7.10
N ASP A 157 3.74 23.77 -7.02
CA ASP A 157 5.03 24.44 -7.26
C ASP A 157 5.91 23.55 -8.15
N ASP A 158 6.34 24.07 -9.30
CA ASP A 158 7.11 23.32 -10.32
C ASP A 158 6.54 21.91 -10.64
N LYS A 159 5.21 21.82 -10.77
CA LYS A 159 4.42 20.57 -11.00
C LYS A 159 4.40 19.58 -9.83
N ARG A 160 4.84 19.99 -8.64
CA ARG A 160 4.76 19.23 -7.39
C ARG A 160 3.58 19.74 -6.59
N ILE A 161 2.83 18.84 -5.95
CA ILE A 161 1.77 19.23 -5.02
C ILE A 161 2.45 19.67 -3.72
N ILE A 162 2.20 20.91 -3.29
CA ILE A 162 2.72 21.48 -2.03
C ILE A 162 1.61 21.75 -1.00
N GLY A 163 0.37 21.39 -1.33
CA GLY A 163 -0.81 21.60 -0.52
C GLY A 163 -2.10 21.33 -1.30
N PHE A 164 -3.23 21.53 -0.65
CA PHE A 164 -4.55 21.53 -1.28
C PHE A 164 -5.53 22.37 -0.46
N ASP A 165 -6.50 22.98 -1.14
CA ASP A 165 -7.72 23.48 -0.56
C ASP A 165 -8.80 22.38 -0.62
N VAL A 166 -9.70 22.32 0.36
CA VAL A 166 -10.82 21.36 0.44
C VAL A 166 -12.13 22.12 0.32
N TYR A 167 -13.03 21.65 -0.52
CA TYR A 167 -14.35 22.22 -0.75
C TYR A 167 -15.46 21.19 -0.52
N ASN A 168 -16.62 21.63 -0.03
CA ASN A 168 -17.83 20.81 -0.02
C ASN A 168 -18.56 20.81 -1.38
N ASP A 169 -19.70 20.11 -1.45
CA ASP A 169 -20.57 20.06 -2.64
C ASP A 169 -21.05 21.45 -3.14
N ASP A 170 -21.25 22.41 -2.24
CA ASP A 170 -21.60 23.80 -2.57
C ASP A 170 -20.42 24.65 -3.08
N ASN A 171 -19.24 24.05 -3.30
CA ASN A 171 -17.98 24.74 -3.62
C ASN A 171 -17.53 25.78 -2.56
N VAL A 172 -17.93 25.60 -1.30
CA VAL A 172 -17.43 26.39 -0.15
C VAL A 172 -16.13 25.75 0.35
N LYS A 173 -15.07 26.55 0.50
CA LYS A 173 -13.81 26.07 1.10
C LYS A 173 -14.03 25.76 2.58
N ILE A 174 -13.76 24.53 2.99
CA ILE A 174 -13.93 24.01 4.36
C ILE A 174 -12.60 23.66 5.06
N GLY A 175 -11.47 23.61 4.34
CA GLY A 175 -10.15 23.39 4.93
C GLY A 175 -9.01 23.62 3.94
N ASP A 176 -7.77 23.62 4.43
CA ASP A 176 -6.56 23.55 3.61
C ASP A 176 -5.39 22.86 4.32
N TYR A 177 -4.46 22.38 3.50
CA TYR A 177 -3.19 21.81 3.92
C TYR A 177 -2.07 22.44 3.09
N ILE A 178 -0.97 22.86 3.73
CA ILE A 178 0.23 23.38 3.05
C ILE A 178 1.48 22.76 3.68
N GLN A 179 2.19 21.96 2.90
CA GLN A 179 3.31 21.12 3.33
C GLN A 179 4.52 21.91 3.88
N ASN A 180 4.68 23.17 3.45
CA ASN A 180 5.87 23.99 3.73
C ASN A 180 5.79 24.83 5.02
N LYS A 181 4.80 24.60 5.89
CA LYS A 181 4.72 25.23 7.21
C LYS A 181 4.84 24.17 8.30
N MET A 182 5.94 24.20 9.04
CA MET A 182 5.94 23.70 10.41
C MET A 182 4.99 24.57 11.23
N GLY A 183 4.01 23.95 11.90
CA GLY A 183 3.30 24.61 12.99
C GLY A 183 4.17 24.72 14.25
N GLU A 184 3.62 25.30 15.31
CA GLU A 184 4.15 25.10 16.66
C GLU A 184 3.76 23.68 17.10
N VAL A 185 4.69 22.72 16.96
CA VAL A 185 4.46 21.35 17.41
C VAL A 185 4.66 21.29 18.92
N ALA A 186 3.57 21.07 19.67
CA ALA A 186 3.62 20.97 21.12
C ALA A 186 4.47 19.78 21.60
N GLY A 187 4.40 18.66 20.88
CA GLY A 187 5.13 17.43 21.17
C GLY A 187 4.46 16.58 22.25
N GLY A 188 4.75 15.28 22.22
CA GLY A 188 4.34 14.30 23.22
C GLY A 188 5.29 14.23 24.41
N PRO A 189 4.87 13.60 25.52
CA PRO A 189 5.68 13.46 26.71
C PRO A 189 6.89 12.54 26.47
N HIS A 190 8.10 13.01 26.77
CA HIS A 190 9.34 12.21 26.65
C HIS A 190 9.35 11.00 27.59
N ASP A 191 8.70 11.14 28.75
CA ASP A 191 8.45 10.12 29.77
C ASP A 191 7.08 9.45 29.61
N ALA A 192 6.55 9.41 28.37
CA ALA A 192 5.36 8.66 28.00
C ALA A 192 5.40 7.23 28.58
N THR A 193 4.24 6.78 29.06
CA THR A 193 4.03 5.41 29.56
C THR A 193 4.13 4.37 28.44
N VAL A 194 3.88 4.78 27.19
CA VAL A 194 4.06 3.94 26.00
C VAL A 194 4.81 4.71 24.92
N LYS A 195 5.89 4.15 24.40
CA LYS A 195 6.62 4.70 23.24
C LYS A 195 6.33 3.84 22.01
N ILE A 196 5.69 4.44 21.03
CA ILE A 196 5.24 3.82 19.78
C ILE A 196 6.13 4.31 18.64
N ALA A 197 6.48 3.43 17.69
CA ALA A 197 7.05 3.82 16.42
C ALA A 197 6.18 3.39 15.23
N VAL A 198 6.19 4.18 14.17
CA VAL A 198 5.47 3.90 12.92
C VAL A 198 6.46 3.95 11.77
N ILE A 199 6.57 2.85 11.02
CA ILE A 199 7.45 2.74 9.85
C ILE A 199 6.56 2.72 8.60
N ASP A 200 6.36 3.88 7.98
CA ASP A 200 5.35 4.09 6.93
C ASP A 200 5.73 5.24 5.96
N SER A 201 4.75 6.01 5.48
CA SER A 201 4.85 7.07 4.47
C SER A 201 5.13 8.46 5.04
N GLY A 202 5.17 8.58 6.36
CA GLY A 202 5.19 9.85 7.09
C GLY A 202 3.87 10.11 7.80
N PHE A 203 3.68 11.33 8.33
CA PHE A 203 2.43 11.75 8.94
C PHE A 203 2.26 13.28 8.84
N ASP A 204 1.02 13.76 9.03
CA ASP A 204 0.73 15.17 9.24
C ASP A 204 1.00 15.56 10.70
N HIS A 205 2.08 16.30 10.92
CA HIS A 205 2.53 16.69 12.25
C HIS A 205 1.70 17.79 12.92
N ASN A 206 0.81 18.45 12.17
CA ASN A 206 -0.12 19.43 12.71
C ASN A 206 -1.51 18.83 12.96
N HIS A 207 -1.74 17.55 12.64
CA HIS A 207 -3.05 16.93 12.78
C HIS A 207 -3.40 16.74 14.26
N GLN A 208 -4.59 17.19 14.67
CA GLN A 208 -5.05 17.17 16.06
C GLN A 208 -4.98 15.79 16.73
N ASP A 209 -5.33 14.70 16.00
CA ASP A 209 -5.23 13.32 16.50
C ASP A 209 -3.77 12.80 16.64
N ILE A 210 -2.73 13.60 16.37
CA ILE A 210 -1.31 13.18 16.33
C ILE A 210 -0.35 14.15 17.04
N GLN A 211 -0.55 15.47 16.88
CA GLN A 211 0.46 16.49 17.25
C GLN A 211 0.92 16.45 18.72
N ASP A 212 0.01 16.13 19.64
CA ASP A 212 0.25 16.07 21.09
C ASP A 212 0.94 14.76 21.54
N HIS A 213 1.33 13.92 20.59
CA HIS A 213 2.03 12.65 20.83
C HIS A 213 3.40 12.57 20.14
N ILE A 214 3.86 13.57 19.39
CA ILE A 214 5.10 13.45 18.61
C ILE A 214 6.33 13.45 19.52
N LEU A 215 7.18 12.42 19.47
CA LEU A 215 8.43 12.40 20.22
C LEU A 215 9.44 13.36 19.58
N VAL A 216 9.56 14.57 20.13
CA VAL A 216 10.46 15.62 19.63
C VAL A 216 11.91 15.31 20.03
N ASN A 217 12.87 15.36 19.11
CA ASN A 217 14.29 15.31 19.46
C ASN A 217 14.80 16.70 19.87
N ASN A 218 14.91 16.94 21.17
CA ASN A 218 15.38 18.21 21.74
C ASN A 218 16.91 18.41 21.65
N ASP A 219 17.67 17.35 21.37
CA ASP A 219 19.12 17.46 21.12
C ASP A 219 19.40 17.92 19.67
N GLU A 220 18.38 17.89 18.80
CA GLU A 220 18.44 18.38 17.44
C GLU A 220 18.07 19.86 17.29
N THR A 221 18.52 20.47 16.20
CA THR A 221 18.16 21.85 15.86
C THR A 221 18.29 22.06 14.37
N PHE A 222 17.30 22.73 13.76
CA PHE A 222 17.22 22.95 12.32
C PHE A 222 18.42 23.73 11.74
N ASN A 223 19.50 23.03 11.38
CA ASN A 223 20.75 23.64 10.95
C ASN A 223 21.54 22.83 9.91
N LYS A 224 20.99 21.71 9.43
CA LYS A 224 21.55 20.79 8.42
C LYS A 224 22.78 20.05 8.94
N ARG A 225 22.74 19.68 10.22
CA ARG A 225 23.74 18.84 10.88
C ARG A 225 23.05 17.73 11.64
N ASP A 226 23.86 16.74 11.97
CA ASP A 226 23.58 15.71 12.95
C ASP A 226 24.17 16.25 14.27
N ASN A 227 23.30 16.74 15.15
CA ASN A 227 23.67 17.45 16.38
C ASN A 227 23.94 16.50 17.54
N ASP A 228 23.15 15.43 17.66
CA ASP A 228 23.28 14.41 18.69
C ASP A 228 24.26 13.27 18.30
N SER A 229 24.76 13.29 17.05
CA SER A 229 25.65 12.27 16.47
C SER A 229 25.00 10.87 16.40
N ASP A 230 23.68 10.81 16.25
CA ASP A 230 22.93 9.56 16.14
C ASP A 230 22.95 8.94 14.73
N GLY A 231 23.39 9.70 13.72
CA GLY A 231 23.49 9.30 12.31
C GLY A 231 22.41 9.89 11.40
N PHE A 232 21.53 10.76 11.92
CA PHE A 232 20.46 11.41 11.17
C PHE A 232 20.59 12.94 11.27
N ILE A 233 20.26 13.67 10.20
CA ILE A 233 20.37 15.13 10.15
C ILE A 233 19.01 15.77 10.47
N ASP A 234 18.99 16.76 11.36
CA ASP A 234 17.82 17.56 11.75
C ASP A 234 16.57 16.71 12.14
N ASN A 235 16.72 15.49 12.72
CA ASN A 235 15.64 14.50 12.95
C ASN A 235 14.60 14.83 14.04
N ILE A 236 14.26 16.11 14.17
CA ILE A 236 13.47 16.75 15.23
C ILE A 236 12.11 16.08 15.47
N LEU A 237 11.38 15.66 14.41
CA LEU A 237 10.05 15.05 14.55
C LEU A 237 10.01 13.57 14.12
N GLY A 238 11.19 12.93 14.10
CA GLY A 238 11.40 11.60 13.53
C GLY A 238 12.28 11.64 12.28
N VAL A 239 12.32 10.52 11.55
CA VAL A 239 13.30 10.30 10.48
C VAL A 239 12.64 10.21 9.12
N HIS A 240 13.10 11.02 8.16
CA HIS A 240 12.75 10.89 6.75
C HIS A 240 13.96 10.41 5.95
N PHE A 241 13.84 9.24 5.31
CA PHE A 241 14.87 8.68 4.44
C PHE A 241 14.70 9.16 2.99
N ASP A 242 15.58 10.07 2.57
CA ASP A 242 15.59 10.67 1.23
C ASP A 242 15.97 9.63 0.15
N GLY A 243 14.95 9.00 -0.45
CA GLY A 243 15.11 8.14 -1.62
C GLY A 243 15.18 8.98 -2.90
N ASP A 244 16.16 8.67 -3.76
CA ASP A 244 16.38 9.37 -5.04
C ASP A 244 15.26 9.06 -6.05
N SER A 245 14.14 9.78 -5.89
CA SER A 245 12.85 9.67 -6.60
C SER A 245 12.07 8.37 -6.39
N ASP A 246 10.73 8.52 -6.30
CA ASP A 246 9.74 7.47 -6.00
C ASP A 246 9.93 6.76 -4.63
N ILE A 247 9.11 7.08 -3.61
CA ILE A 247 8.87 6.10 -2.53
C ILE A 247 8.22 4.88 -3.17
N LYS A 248 8.94 3.76 -3.18
CA LYS A 248 8.46 2.49 -3.74
C LYS A 248 7.70 1.71 -2.68
N PHE A 249 6.51 2.20 -2.36
CA PHE A 249 5.45 1.30 -1.89
C PHE A 249 5.18 0.31 -3.02
N MET A 250 5.90 -0.82 -3.00
CA MET A 250 5.59 -1.97 -3.82
C MET A 250 4.24 -2.50 -3.36
N ASN A 251 3.17 -2.06 -4.01
CA ASN A 251 2.00 -2.88 -4.16
C ASN A 251 2.42 -4.08 -5.03
N PRO A 252 2.54 -5.30 -4.48
CA PRO A 252 3.20 -6.40 -5.18
C PRO A 252 2.39 -6.97 -6.35
N PHE A 253 1.17 -6.45 -6.61
CA PHE A 253 0.30 -6.89 -7.71
C PHE A 253 -0.02 -5.83 -8.77
N SER A 254 0.33 -4.55 -8.55
CA SER A 254 0.29 -3.55 -9.63
C SER A 254 1.51 -3.71 -10.55
N GLY A 255 1.41 -4.61 -11.52
CA GLY A 255 2.49 -4.92 -12.46
C GLY A 255 3.08 -3.69 -13.16
N PHE A 256 4.38 -3.49 -12.95
CA PHE A 256 5.28 -2.58 -13.68
C PHE A 256 4.85 -1.09 -13.74
N LEU A 257 5.51 -0.25 -12.94
CA LEU A 257 5.59 1.20 -13.20
C LEU A 257 7.00 1.60 -13.63
N PRO A 258 7.16 2.38 -14.72
CA PRO A 258 8.48 2.75 -15.22
C PRO A 258 9.22 3.67 -14.25
N ARG A 259 10.51 3.38 -14.11
CA ARG A 259 11.52 4.09 -13.31
C ARG A 259 11.87 5.43 -13.97
N THR A 260 10.99 6.42 -13.82
CA THR A 260 11.18 7.80 -14.31
C THR A 260 10.46 8.78 -13.40
N GLY A 261 11.06 9.07 -12.25
CA GLY A 261 10.87 10.33 -11.52
C GLY A 261 12.06 11.25 -11.81
N ALA A 262 11.82 12.56 -11.96
CA ALA A 262 12.91 13.53 -11.95
C ALA A 262 13.45 13.68 -10.52
N PRO A 263 14.75 13.97 -10.31
CA PRO A 263 15.31 14.16 -8.98
C PRO A 263 14.60 15.33 -8.27
N SER A 264 14.08 15.08 -7.07
CA SER A 264 13.44 16.08 -6.22
C SER A 264 14.48 17.11 -5.75
N VAL A 265 14.40 18.32 -6.30
CA VAL A 265 15.38 19.39 -6.00
C VAL A 265 15.22 19.92 -4.56
N GLN A 266 14.03 19.77 -3.97
CA GLN A 266 13.86 19.80 -2.51
C GLN A 266 14.10 18.40 -1.96
N LYS A 267 15.34 18.18 -1.51
CA LYS A 267 15.71 17.05 -0.66
C LYS A 267 14.87 17.06 0.61
N ALA A 268 14.45 15.88 1.08
CA ALA A 268 13.94 15.75 2.45
C ALA A 268 15.01 16.14 3.50
N ALA A 269 16.30 16.16 3.13
CA ALA A 269 17.43 16.71 3.89
C ALA A 269 17.39 18.23 4.17
N VAL A 270 16.20 18.84 4.20
CA VAL A 270 15.95 20.19 4.71
C VAL A 270 14.81 20.21 5.73
N TYR A 271 14.15 19.09 6.07
CA TYR A 271 13.30 18.97 7.26
C TYR A 271 13.32 17.51 7.73
N GLY A 272 13.91 17.20 8.90
CA GLY A 272 13.78 15.90 9.56
C GLY A 272 12.39 15.75 10.20
N ILE A 273 11.40 15.82 9.31
CA ILE A 273 9.98 15.68 9.57
C ILE A 273 9.52 14.60 8.59
N PRO A 274 9.03 13.46 9.08
CA PRO A 274 8.53 12.40 8.22
C PRO A 274 7.20 12.84 7.60
N PHE A 275 7.26 13.60 6.50
CA PHE A 275 6.07 14.07 5.76
C PHE A 275 5.52 13.01 4.79
N GLU A 276 4.19 12.96 4.66
CA GLU A 276 3.49 12.24 3.61
C GLU A 276 3.87 12.75 2.22
N THR A 277 4.37 11.87 1.36
CA THR A 277 4.74 12.26 -0.01
C THR A 277 3.53 12.19 -0.92
N ILE A 278 2.87 13.33 -1.17
CA ILE A 278 1.84 13.43 -2.21
C ILE A 278 2.53 13.28 -3.57
N LYS A 279 2.47 12.07 -4.13
CA LYS A 279 3.15 11.74 -5.37
C LYS A 279 2.61 12.58 -6.52
N ALA A 280 3.49 13.11 -7.36
CA ALA A 280 3.11 13.69 -8.65
C ALA A 280 3.68 12.82 -9.78
N LYS A 281 2.86 11.89 -10.32
CA LYS A 281 3.17 11.21 -11.58
C LYS A 281 2.11 11.61 -12.61
N GLY A 282 2.52 12.25 -13.70
CA GLY A 282 1.60 12.75 -14.72
C GLY A 282 1.04 14.15 -14.41
N THR A 283 0.19 14.29 -13.40
CA THR A 283 -0.31 15.60 -12.90
C THR A 283 -0.97 15.52 -11.50
N THR A 284 -1.41 14.34 -11.09
CA THR A 284 -1.72 13.96 -9.70
C THR A 284 -1.33 12.51 -9.46
N GLY A 285 -0.80 12.25 -8.28
CA GLY A 285 -0.96 10.95 -7.63
C GLY A 285 -1.96 11.07 -6.47
N PRO A 286 -2.41 9.95 -5.92
CA PRO A 286 -3.36 9.94 -4.82
C PRO A 286 -2.76 10.61 -3.57
N ILE A 287 -3.58 11.38 -2.84
CA ILE A 287 -3.34 11.60 -1.41
C ILE A 287 -3.58 10.25 -0.73
N THR A 288 -2.51 9.50 -0.49
CA THR A 288 -2.60 8.24 0.25
C THR A 288 -2.75 8.48 1.75
N SER A 289 -2.03 9.47 2.30
CA SER A 289 -2.09 9.86 3.72
C SER A 289 -2.02 8.65 4.67
N HIS A 290 -1.28 7.62 4.26
CA HIS A 290 -1.39 6.27 4.79
C HIS A 290 -0.77 6.19 6.18
N GLY A 291 0.41 6.78 6.38
CA GLY A 291 1.09 6.87 7.65
C GLY A 291 0.45 7.87 8.61
N THR A 292 -0.17 8.95 8.13
CA THR A 292 -1.05 9.82 8.94
C THR A 292 -2.23 9.01 9.49
N HIS A 293 -2.92 8.28 8.61
CA HIS A 293 -4.07 7.45 8.97
C HIS A 293 -3.66 6.37 9.97
N VAL A 294 -2.60 5.60 9.68
CA VAL A 294 -2.00 4.58 10.53
C VAL A 294 -1.58 5.13 11.90
N SER A 295 -0.90 6.29 11.95
CA SER A 295 -0.43 6.90 13.20
C SER A 295 -1.60 7.32 14.10
N SER A 296 -2.65 7.93 13.51
CA SER A 296 -3.85 8.30 14.27
C SER A 296 -4.67 7.11 14.78
N ILE A 297 -4.57 5.94 14.13
CA ILE A 297 -5.14 4.70 14.68
C ILE A 297 -4.29 4.22 15.86
N ALA A 298 -2.96 4.17 15.70
CA ALA A 298 -2.04 3.70 16.75
C ALA A 298 -2.16 4.53 18.04
N LEU A 299 -2.33 5.84 17.92
CA LEU A 299 -2.41 6.79 19.05
C LEU A 299 -3.81 6.93 19.68
N ARG A 300 -4.86 6.42 19.04
CA ARG A 300 -6.27 6.73 19.39
C ARG A 300 -6.58 6.52 20.87
N GLY A 301 -6.98 7.60 21.53
CA GLY A 301 -7.48 7.59 22.92
C GLY A 301 -6.43 7.35 24.00
N LEU A 302 -5.15 7.21 23.64
CA LEU A 302 -4.05 7.10 24.62
C LEU A 302 -3.84 8.45 25.32
N LYS A 303 -3.37 8.40 26.56
CA LYS A 303 -3.18 9.58 27.43
C LYS A 303 -1.71 9.92 27.68
N SER A 304 -0.84 8.93 27.56
CA SER A 304 0.57 8.97 27.92
C SER A 304 1.37 8.17 26.89
N ALA A 305 1.27 8.58 25.64
CA ALA A 305 1.92 7.96 24.49
C ALA A 305 2.79 8.95 23.71
N SER A 306 3.92 8.45 23.22
CA SER A 306 4.85 9.19 22.33
C SER A 306 5.11 8.43 21.03
N LEU A 307 5.24 9.14 19.91
CA LEU A 307 5.36 8.64 18.54
C LEU A 307 6.73 8.97 17.94
N LEU A 308 7.51 7.95 17.60
CA LEU A 308 8.73 8.04 16.79
C LEU A 308 8.44 7.50 15.38
N ALA A 309 8.22 8.36 14.38
CA ALA A 309 7.96 7.88 13.03
C ALA A 309 9.19 7.84 12.12
N PHE A 310 9.15 6.90 11.19
CA PHE A 310 10.11 6.71 10.11
C PHE A 310 9.38 6.73 8.77
N ALA A 311 9.83 7.55 7.83
CA ALA A 311 9.29 7.65 6.48
C ALA A 311 10.35 7.28 5.43
N GLY A 312 10.00 6.51 4.39
CA GLY A 312 10.89 6.28 3.25
C GLY A 312 10.63 5.00 2.43
N ASP A 313 11.56 4.70 1.50
CA ASP A 313 11.56 3.46 0.72
C ASP A 313 12.28 2.33 1.47
N PHE A 314 11.57 1.64 2.36
CA PHE A 314 12.11 0.51 3.14
C PHE A 314 12.54 -0.70 2.29
N GLY A 315 12.37 -0.64 0.96
CA GLY A 315 13.03 -1.55 0.02
C GLY A 315 14.56 -1.41 0.02
N GLU A 316 15.10 -0.29 0.50
CA GLU A 316 16.55 -0.07 0.67
C GLU A 316 17.04 -0.57 2.05
N SER A 317 17.83 -1.65 2.06
CA SER A 317 18.31 -2.34 3.27
C SER A 317 18.95 -1.42 4.33
N LYS A 318 19.72 -0.40 3.90
CA LYS A 318 20.37 0.57 4.80
C LYS A 318 19.39 1.30 5.73
N TYR A 319 18.16 1.59 5.28
CA TYR A 319 17.20 2.32 6.11
C TYR A 319 16.68 1.41 7.23
N LEU A 320 16.45 0.12 6.96
CA LEU A 320 16.10 -0.86 7.99
C LEU A 320 17.25 -1.05 9.01
N ASP A 321 18.51 -1.06 8.56
CA ASP A 321 19.66 -1.12 9.46
C ASP A 321 19.77 0.15 10.34
N MET A 322 19.50 1.34 9.78
CA MET A 322 19.48 2.61 10.51
C MET A 322 18.31 2.70 11.51
N ILE A 323 17.09 2.27 11.12
CA ILE A 323 15.94 2.15 12.03
C ILE A 323 16.30 1.21 13.21
N SER A 324 16.90 0.05 12.91
CA SER A 324 17.32 -0.92 13.92
C SER A 324 18.25 -0.28 14.97
N ALA A 325 19.20 0.56 14.53
CA ALA A 325 20.13 1.26 15.43
C ALA A 325 19.49 2.42 16.22
N LYS A 326 18.46 3.10 15.69
CA LYS A 326 17.71 4.14 16.42
C LYS A 326 16.80 3.51 17.48
N LEU A 327 16.08 2.44 17.16
CA LEU A 327 15.18 1.74 18.09
C LEU A 327 15.92 1.27 19.36
N GLN A 328 17.14 0.70 19.21
CA GLN A 328 18.02 0.30 20.32
C GLN A 328 18.35 1.42 21.33
N LYS A 329 18.20 2.69 20.93
CA LYS A 329 18.47 3.87 21.77
C LYS A 329 17.21 4.64 22.20
N SER A 330 16.04 4.27 21.68
CA SER A 330 14.83 5.10 21.79
C SER A 330 13.78 4.57 22.77
N GLU A 331 14.04 3.43 23.42
CA GLU A 331 13.14 2.79 24.39
C GLU A 331 11.70 2.57 23.86
N VAL A 332 11.56 2.27 22.56
CA VAL A 332 10.25 2.03 21.93
C VAL A 332 9.70 0.66 22.35
N ASP A 333 8.46 0.62 22.82
CA ASP A 333 7.75 -0.61 23.21
C ASP A 333 7.17 -1.34 21.99
N PHE A 334 6.49 -0.57 21.13
CA PHE A 334 5.70 -1.11 20.02
C PHE A 334 6.01 -0.42 18.70
N VAL A 335 6.17 -1.20 17.63
CA VAL A 335 6.42 -0.71 16.27
C VAL A 335 5.29 -1.19 15.35
N ASN A 336 4.66 -0.30 14.58
CA ASN A 336 3.76 -0.70 13.49
C ASN A 336 4.47 -0.67 12.13
N MET A 337 4.34 -1.75 11.37
CA MET A 337 4.85 -1.88 10.00
C MET A 337 3.70 -2.27 9.06
N SER A 338 3.13 -1.28 8.38
CA SER A 338 1.98 -1.47 7.47
C SER A 338 2.38 -1.55 5.99
N PHE A 339 3.51 -2.22 5.72
CA PHE A 339 4.02 -2.53 4.39
C PHE A 339 4.35 -4.02 4.25
N SER A 340 4.53 -4.49 3.03
CA SER A 340 4.93 -5.88 2.75
C SER A 340 5.77 -6.01 1.48
N PHE A 341 6.69 -6.97 1.50
CA PHE A 341 7.47 -7.39 0.34
C PHE A 341 7.07 -8.82 -0.07
N PRO A 342 7.08 -9.13 -1.38
CA PRO A 342 6.78 -10.47 -1.88
C PRO A 342 7.89 -11.47 -1.52
N HIS A 343 7.70 -12.76 -1.78
CA HIS A 343 8.74 -13.75 -1.47
C HIS A 343 10.05 -13.49 -2.25
N GLN A 344 11.20 -13.55 -1.54
CA GLN A 344 12.54 -13.23 -2.06
C GLN A 344 12.96 -14.00 -3.33
N SER A 345 12.33 -15.13 -3.65
CA SER A 345 12.60 -15.87 -4.90
C SER A 345 12.13 -15.16 -6.16
N LEU A 346 11.24 -14.16 -6.03
CA LEU A 346 10.72 -13.37 -7.14
C LEU A 346 11.71 -12.28 -7.60
N GLY A 347 12.76 -11.99 -6.80
CA GLY A 347 13.83 -11.06 -7.18
C GLY A 347 13.42 -9.59 -7.27
N LEU A 348 12.22 -9.23 -6.81
CA LEU A 348 11.67 -7.87 -6.89
C LEU A 348 12.26 -6.89 -5.87
N VAL A 349 12.87 -7.41 -4.80
CA VAL A 349 13.57 -6.63 -3.74
C VAL A 349 14.94 -7.28 -3.50
N ASP A 350 15.97 -6.49 -3.16
CA ASP A 350 17.31 -7.01 -2.85
C ASP A 350 17.23 -7.98 -1.64
N ARG A 351 17.93 -9.12 -1.74
CA ARG A 351 18.09 -10.10 -0.65
C ARG A 351 18.66 -9.47 0.62
N LYS A 352 19.47 -8.41 0.49
CA LYS A 352 19.97 -7.63 1.64
C LYS A 352 18.84 -7.04 2.46
N THR A 353 17.76 -6.57 1.85
CA THR A 353 16.63 -5.94 2.54
C THR A 353 15.91 -6.94 3.45
N TYR A 354 15.68 -8.18 2.99
CA TYR A 354 15.16 -9.24 3.86
C TYR A 354 16.11 -9.58 5.01
N ARG A 355 17.43 -9.51 4.80
CA ARG A 355 18.42 -9.71 5.88
C ARG A 355 18.38 -8.57 6.89
N SER A 356 18.36 -7.31 6.45
CA SER A 356 18.22 -6.14 7.33
C SER A 356 16.88 -6.13 8.07
N MET A 357 15.80 -6.58 7.44
CA MET A 357 14.50 -6.77 8.09
C MET A 357 14.53 -7.87 9.17
N GLN A 358 15.22 -8.99 8.93
CA GLN A 358 15.43 -10.01 9.99
C GLN A 358 16.33 -9.49 11.11
N ASN A 359 17.40 -8.75 10.78
CA ASN A 359 18.26 -8.10 11.76
C ASN A 359 17.47 -7.09 12.61
N LEU A 360 16.56 -6.31 12.01
CA LEU A 360 15.72 -5.33 12.72
C LEU A 360 14.97 -5.98 13.91
N PHE A 361 14.34 -7.14 13.69
CA PHE A 361 13.64 -7.89 14.74
C PHE A 361 14.61 -8.54 15.74
N LEU A 362 15.67 -9.20 15.26
CA LEU A 362 16.64 -9.91 16.10
C LEU A 362 17.46 -8.98 17.01
N ASN A 363 17.75 -7.77 16.54
CA ASN A 363 18.55 -6.77 17.25
C ASN A 363 17.72 -5.92 18.23
N ASN A 364 16.40 -6.08 18.26
CA ASN A 364 15.46 -5.34 19.12
C ASN A 364 14.49 -6.32 19.81
N PRO A 365 14.98 -7.30 20.60
CA PRO A 365 14.16 -8.41 21.11
C PRO A 365 13.04 -7.98 22.08
N GLU A 366 13.24 -6.89 22.82
CA GLU A 366 12.25 -6.33 23.76
C GLU A 366 11.14 -5.53 23.05
N VAL A 367 11.38 -5.11 21.80
CA VAL A 367 10.46 -4.28 21.00
C VAL A 367 9.52 -5.18 20.22
N VAL A 368 8.21 -4.96 20.35
CA VAL A 368 7.19 -5.75 19.64
C VAL A 368 6.78 -5.07 18.33
N PHE A 369 6.86 -5.82 17.24
CA PHE A 369 6.55 -5.37 15.88
C PHE A 369 5.19 -5.90 15.43
N PHE A 370 4.17 -5.04 15.40
CA PHE A 370 2.88 -5.31 14.78
C PHE A 370 3.00 -5.14 13.26
N VAL A 371 2.66 -6.18 12.52
CA VAL A 371 2.83 -6.21 11.05
C VAL A 371 1.55 -6.60 10.32
N ALA A 372 1.29 -5.91 9.20
CA ALA A 372 0.13 -6.18 8.36
C ALA A 372 0.28 -7.50 7.57
N ALA A 373 -0.72 -8.39 7.59
CA ALA A 373 -0.67 -9.68 6.90
C ALA A 373 -0.66 -9.59 5.35
N GLY A 374 -1.16 -8.48 4.78
CA GLY A 374 -1.32 -8.26 3.34
C GLY A 374 -2.76 -8.39 2.87
N ASN A 375 -3.04 -7.87 1.66
CA ASN A 375 -4.39 -7.54 1.20
C ASN A 375 -4.81 -8.30 -0.08
N ASP A 376 -4.33 -9.52 -0.26
CA ASP A 376 -4.51 -10.30 -1.49
C ASP A 376 -5.49 -11.47 -1.38
N GLY A 377 -6.12 -11.66 -0.21
CA GLY A 377 -7.05 -12.76 0.09
C GLY A 377 -6.37 -14.14 0.15
N ARG A 378 -5.07 -14.19 0.48
CA ARG A 378 -4.25 -15.40 0.32
C ARG A 378 -4.00 -16.16 1.61
N PHE A 379 -4.00 -17.48 1.48
CA PHE A 379 -3.48 -18.39 2.50
C PHE A 379 -1.94 -18.33 2.52
N LEU A 380 -1.35 -17.88 3.64
CA LEU A 380 0.10 -17.85 3.82
C LEU A 380 0.59 -19.23 4.27
N ASN A 381 1.39 -19.89 3.42
CA ASN A 381 1.80 -21.30 3.54
C ASN A 381 3.30 -21.52 3.76
N GLY A 382 4.09 -20.45 3.96
CA GLY A 382 5.56 -20.53 4.09
C GLY A 382 6.34 -20.67 2.78
N SER A 383 5.66 -20.72 1.63
CA SER A 383 6.25 -20.96 0.30
C SER A 383 6.30 -19.66 -0.54
N ARG A 384 6.21 -19.74 -1.87
CA ARG A 384 6.38 -18.58 -2.78
C ARG A 384 5.29 -17.50 -2.60
N ASP A 385 4.16 -17.85 -2.02
CA ASP A 385 3.03 -16.94 -1.76
C ASP A 385 3.22 -16.11 -0.49
N CYS A 386 4.27 -16.37 0.29
CA CYS A 386 4.55 -15.61 1.50
C CYS A 386 4.91 -14.16 1.23
N MET A 387 4.40 -13.29 2.10
CA MET A 387 4.75 -11.89 2.19
C MET A 387 5.59 -11.66 3.45
N TYR A 388 6.54 -10.73 3.39
CA TYR A 388 7.40 -10.38 4.52
C TYR A 388 7.18 -8.90 4.90
N PRO A 389 7.08 -8.56 6.19
CA PRO A 389 7.43 -9.38 7.34
C PRO A 389 6.39 -10.40 7.81
N ALA A 390 5.15 -10.40 7.28
CA ALA A 390 4.04 -11.25 7.74
C ALA A 390 4.36 -12.76 7.95
N CYS A 391 5.21 -13.35 7.10
CA CYS A 391 5.63 -14.76 7.22
C CYS A 391 6.87 -14.99 8.11
N TYR A 392 7.36 -14.00 8.85
CA TYR A 392 8.39 -14.23 9.87
C TYR A 392 7.75 -14.62 11.21
N THR A 393 8.37 -15.59 11.88
CA THR A 393 7.87 -16.19 13.13
C THR A 393 8.81 -15.90 14.30
N TYR A 394 9.27 -14.65 14.42
CA TYR A 394 10.06 -14.19 15.56
C TYR A 394 9.16 -13.95 16.79
N PRO A 395 9.65 -14.17 18.04
CA PRO A 395 8.83 -14.01 19.25
C PRO A 395 8.22 -12.61 19.43
N ASN A 396 8.90 -11.59 18.90
CA ASN A 396 8.54 -10.19 18.96
C ASN A 396 7.89 -9.65 17.68
N VAL A 397 7.48 -10.51 16.74
CA VAL A 397 6.68 -10.12 15.57
C VAL A 397 5.26 -10.66 15.73
N VAL A 398 4.28 -9.79 15.52
CA VAL A 398 2.85 -10.10 15.66
C VAL A 398 2.13 -9.76 14.36
N THR A 399 1.76 -10.78 13.60
CA THR A 399 1.12 -10.59 12.28
C THR A 399 -0.40 -10.46 12.40
N ILE A 400 -0.96 -9.41 11.79
CA ILE A 400 -2.37 -9.01 11.94
C ILE A 400 -3.14 -9.08 10.61
N GLY A 401 -4.18 -9.92 10.60
CA GLY A 401 -5.21 -9.96 9.57
C GLY A 401 -6.36 -8.98 9.82
N ALA A 402 -7.20 -8.73 8.81
CA ALA A 402 -8.31 -7.77 8.87
C ALA A 402 -9.68 -8.46 8.93
N THR A 403 -10.58 -7.96 9.77
CA THR A 403 -12.00 -8.33 9.78
C THR A 403 -12.87 -7.34 8.99
N THR A 404 -14.12 -7.71 8.69
CA THR A 404 -15.11 -6.94 7.91
C THR A 404 -15.64 -5.69 8.62
N ASP A 405 -15.10 -5.37 9.79
CA ASP A 405 -15.56 -4.33 10.70
C ASP A 405 -14.73 -3.04 10.56
N SER A 406 -15.40 -1.90 10.77
CA SER A 406 -14.80 -0.55 10.76
C SER A 406 -14.30 -0.10 12.13
N ASP A 407 -14.72 -0.77 13.20
CA ASP A 407 -14.32 -0.51 14.58
C ASP A 407 -14.62 -1.73 15.45
N TRP A 408 -14.17 -1.71 16.70
CA TRP A 408 -14.44 -2.72 17.72
C TRP A 408 -15.92 -2.85 18.05
N ARG A 409 -16.52 -4.02 17.77
CA ARG A 409 -17.91 -4.32 18.16
C ARG A 409 -18.00 -4.78 19.62
N ASN A 410 -19.24 -4.98 20.09
CA ASN A 410 -19.55 -5.59 21.39
C ASN A 410 -20.20 -6.97 21.24
N ASP A 411 -20.43 -7.42 20.01
CA ASP A 411 -20.84 -8.78 19.68
C ASP A 411 -19.66 -9.59 19.10
N GLU A 412 -19.88 -10.86 18.76
CA GLU A 412 -18.90 -11.75 18.14
C GLU A 412 -19.14 -11.92 16.62
N ASN A 413 -19.86 -10.98 15.99
CA ASN A 413 -20.27 -11.04 14.58
C ASN A 413 -19.18 -10.51 13.62
N TYR A 414 -17.91 -10.69 13.99
CA TYR A 414 -16.74 -10.44 13.13
C TYR A 414 -16.64 -11.48 12.02
N GLU A 415 -16.34 -11.07 10.80
CA GLU A 415 -15.99 -11.99 9.71
C GLU A 415 -14.59 -11.66 9.19
N MET A 416 -13.89 -12.66 8.63
CA MET A 416 -12.63 -12.41 7.93
C MET A 416 -12.90 -11.51 6.72
N ALA A 417 -12.15 -10.43 6.54
CA ALA A 417 -12.23 -9.65 5.30
C ALA A 417 -11.72 -10.51 4.14
N ASP A 418 -12.44 -10.51 3.02
CA ASP A 418 -12.16 -11.31 1.82
C ASP A 418 -10.79 -11.00 1.20
N TYR A 419 -10.33 -9.75 1.32
CA TYR A 419 -8.99 -9.34 0.93
C TYR A 419 -7.91 -9.66 1.97
N SER A 420 -8.23 -10.03 3.21
CA SER A 420 -7.19 -10.30 4.21
C SER A 420 -6.42 -11.55 3.84
N ASN A 421 -5.10 -11.49 3.88
CA ASN A 421 -4.30 -12.71 3.98
C ASN A 421 -4.55 -13.37 5.34
N TYR A 422 -4.44 -14.70 5.38
CA TYR A 422 -4.80 -15.54 6.52
C TYR A 422 -3.88 -16.76 6.63
N SER A 423 -3.68 -17.27 7.85
CA SER A 423 -2.92 -18.50 8.11
C SER A 423 -2.93 -18.85 9.60
N SER A 424 -3.24 -20.10 9.92
CA SER A 424 -3.09 -20.66 11.26
C SER A 424 -1.65 -20.73 11.77
N SER A 425 -0.65 -20.52 10.90
CA SER A 425 0.78 -20.61 11.21
C SER A 425 1.51 -19.26 11.20
N PHE A 426 1.09 -18.33 10.34
CA PHE A 426 1.78 -17.05 10.10
C PHE A 426 0.96 -15.80 10.45
N VAL A 427 -0.34 -15.90 10.69
CA VAL A 427 -1.17 -14.79 11.16
C VAL A 427 -1.54 -15.05 12.62
N ASP A 428 -1.02 -14.23 13.53
CA ASP A 428 -1.24 -14.40 14.96
C ASP A 428 -2.67 -14.03 15.33
N PHE A 429 -3.14 -12.86 14.90
CA PHE A 429 -4.46 -12.33 15.23
C PHE A 429 -5.18 -11.66 14.06
N PHE A 430 -6.47 -11.40 14.28
CA PHE A 430 -7.30 -10.52 13.46
C PHE A 430 -7.82 -9.31 14.26
N ALA A 431 -7.94 -8.16 13.59
CA ALA A 431 -8.53 -6.93 14.14
C ALA A 431 -9.40 -6.23 13.08
N PRO A 432 -10.30 -5.29 13.46
CA PRO A 432 -11.08 -4.49 12.53
C PRO A 432 -10.18 -3.80 11.51
N GLY A 433 -10.57 -3.86 10.25
CA GLY A 433 -9.72 -3.38 9.17
C GLY A 433 -10.48 -2.97 7.92
N THR A 434 -11.82 -2.91 7.94
CA THR A 434 -12.67 -2.62 6.78
C THR A 434 -13.44 -1.33 6.99
N LYS A 435 -13.15 -0.30 6.19
CA LYS A 435 -13.73 1.05 6.33
C LYS A 435 -13.45 1.69 7.69
N VAL A 436 -12.29 1.39 8.28
CA VAL A 436 -11.79 2.04 9.49
C VAL A 436 -11.61 3.52 9.21
N GLU A 437 -12.25 4.34 10.04
CA GLU A 437 -12.20 5.79 9.94
C GLU A 437 -11.05 6.33 10.78
N ALA A 438 -10.18 7.16 10.19
CA ALA A 438 -9.05 7.78 10.88
C ALA A 438 -8.55 9.02 10.12
N ALA A 439 -7.46 9.63 10.60
CA ALA A 439 -6.91 10.88 10.10
C ALA A 439 -6.59 10.89 8.59
N LEU A 440 -6.69 12.08 8.02
CA LEU A 440 -6.27 12.48 6.68
C LEU A 440 -5.60 13.87 6.81
N LEU A 441 -4.58 14.13 5.98
CA LEU A 441 -3.91 15.44 5.88
C LEU A 441 -4.87 16.64 6.03
N GLY A 442 -4.51 17.64 6.85
CA GLY A 442 -5.31 18.85 7.05
C GLY A 442 -6.51 18.68 7.99
N ASP A 443 -6.30 18.03 9.16
CA ASP A 443 -7.30 17.79 10.21
C ASP A 443 -8.58 17.04 9.78
N MET A 444 -8.53 16.34 8.64
CA MET A 444 -9.66 15.61 8.08
C MET A 444 -9.70 14.15 8.53
N LYS A 445 -10.81 13.47 8.21
CA LYS A 445 -10.95 12.02 8.41
C LYS A 445 -11.43 11.33 7.14
N ILE A 446 -10.92 10.12 6.91
CA ILE A 446 -11.24 9.27 5.77
C ILE A 446 -11.42 7.82 6.23
N ARG A 447 -12.12 7.01 5.44
CA ARG A 447 -12.25 5.57 5.69
C ARG A 447 -11.31 4.79 4.78
N HIS A 448 -10.49 3.93 5.37
CA HIS A 448 -9.64 2.99 4.64
C HIS A 448 -9.91 1.54 5.04
N SER A 449 -9.58 0.64 4.12
CA SER A 449 -9.74 -0.81 4.28
C SER A 449 -8.41 -1.49 4.00
N GLY A 450 -7.91 -2.30 4.92
CA GLY A 450 -6.71 -3.09 4.76
C GLY A 450 -6.21 -3.68 6.07
N THR A 451 -5.32 -4.66 5.98
CA THR A 451 -4.51 -5.12 7.12
C THR A 451 -3.62 -4.01 7.68
N SER A 452 -3.35 -2.97 6.88
CA SER A 452 -2.71 -1.71 7.29
C SER A 452 -3.53 -0.88 8.28
N MET A 453 -4.85 -1.11 8.41
CA MET A 453 -5.69 -0.49 9.43
C MET A 453 -5.84 -1.41 10.65
N ALA A 454 -5.91 -2.72 10.41
CA ALA A 454 -5.98 -3.73 11.47
C ALA A 454 -4.69 -3.79 12.32
N SER A 455 -3.51 -3.68 11.70
CA SER A 455 -2.20 -3.70 12.38
C SER A 455 -2.05 -2.59 13.44
N PRO A 456 -2.30 -1.30 13.13
CA PRO A 456 -2.26 -0.25 14.15
C PRO A 456 -3.42 -0.33 15.15
N MET A 457 -4.58 -0.92 14.81
CA MET A 457 -5.63 -1.19 15.82
C MET A 457 -5.19 -2.24 16.84
N ALA A 458 -4.44 -3.28 16.40
CA ALA A 458 -3.84 -4.25 17.29
C ALA A 458 -2.73 -3.64 18.17
N LEU A 459 -1.92 -2.73 17.62
CA LEU A 459 -0.94 -1.98 18.40
C LEU A 459 -1.61 -1.09 19.44
N ASN A 460 -2.64 -0.33 19.05
CA ASN A 460 -3.39 0.56 19.94
C ASN A 460 -3.99 -0.22 21.13
N MET A 461 -4.51 -1.44 20.90
CA MET A 461 -4.93 -2.36 21.96
C MET A 461 -3.80 -2.63 22.98
N ALA A 462 -2.60 -2.97 22.48
CA ALA A 462 -1.44 -3.26 23.33
C ALA A 462 -1.00 -2.03 24.13
N ALA A 463 -0.97 -0.86 23.49
CA ALA A 463 -0.64 0.41 24.15
C ALA A 463 -1.62 0.74 25.29
N HIS A 464 -2.93 0.60 25.08
CA HIS A 464 -3.94 0.80 26.14
C HIS A 464 -3.80 -0.20 27.29
N LEU A 465 -3.44 -1.46 27.01
CA LEU A 465 -3.16 -2.45 28.04
C LEU A 465 -1.88 -2.10 28.83
N MET A 466 -0.87 -1.52 28.19
CA MET A 466 0.36 -1.05 28.82
C MET A 466 0.13 0.20 29.69
N GLU A 467 -0.69 1.18 29.26
CA GLU A 467 -1.08 2.32 30.11
C GLU A 467 -1.74 1.88 31.43
N GLN A 468 -2.49 0.78 31.40
CA GLN A 468 -3.13 0.19 32.59
C GLN A 468 -2.16 -0.68 33.42
N ASN A 469 -1.08 -1.17 32.83
CA ASN A 469 -0.14 -2.11 33.43
C ASN A 469 1.32 -1.69 33.15
N PRO A 470 1.76 -0.49 33.58
CA PRO A 470 3.03 0.13 33.15
C PRO A 470 4.31 -0.57 33.65
N ASN A 471 4.18 -1.68 34.36
CA ASN A 471 5.30 -2.52 34.80
C ASN A 471 5.43 -3.81 33.95
N MET A 472 4.54 -4.06 32.99
CA MET A 472 4.62 -5.20 32.07
C MET A 472 5.42 -4.80 30.83
N SER A 473 6.30 -5.70 30.38
CA SER A 473 7.00 -5.56 29.10
C SER A 473 6.04 -5.68 27.92
N ALA A 474 6.43 -5.14 26.76
CA ALA A 474 5.68 -5.26 25.52
C ALA A 474 5.35 -6.72 25.16
N LEU A 475 6.26 -7.66 25.44
CA LEU A 475 6.05 -9.10 25.24
C LEU A 475 4.99 -9.69 26.19
N GLU A 476 5.01 -9.32 27.48
CA GLU A 476 3.98 -9.75 28.44
C GLU A 476 2.58 -9.22 28.10
N ILE A 477 2.49 -8.00 27.55
CA ILE A 477 1.24 -7.45 27.01
C ILE A 477 0.74 -8.29 25.83
N VAL A 478 1.63 -8.73 24.93
CA VAL A 478 1.25 -9.63 23.82
C VAL A 478 0.79 -11.00 24.33
N GLU A 479 1.40 -11.58 25.37
CA GLU A 479 0.90 -12.80 26.00
C GLU A 479 -0.51 -12.60 26.59
N LEU A 480 -0.76 -11.48 27.28
CA LEU A 480 -2.10 -11.13 27.77
C LEU A 480 -3.14 -11.03 26.63
N MET A 481 -2.76 -10.48 25.48
CA MET A 481 -3.62 -10.45 24.28
C MET A 481 -3.89 -11.86 23.72
N LYS A 482 -2.91 -12.77 23.76
CA LYS A 482 -3.09 -14.19 23.36
C LYS A 482 -4.09 -14.89 24.26
N GLU A 483 -3.99 -14.71 25.58
CA GLU A 483 -4.91 -15.30 26.57
C GLU A 483 -6.35 -14.79 26.44
N GLN A 484 -6.55 -13.53 26.08
CA GLN A 484 -7.87 -12.90 25.98
C GLN A 484 -8.57 -13.07 24.61
N SER A 485 -7.84 -13.54 23.59
CA SER A 485 -8.32 -13.60 22.21
C SER A 485 -9.54 -14.51 22.00
N ILE A 486 -10.36 -14.16 21.00
CA ILE A 486 -11.61 -14.86 20.66
C ILE A 486 -11.37 -15.78 19.47
N LYS A 487 -11.36 -17.09 19.70
CA LYS A 487 -11.27 -18.09 18.62
C LYS A 487 -12.60 -18.27 17.91
N LYS A 488 -12.60 -18.09 16.58
CA LYS A 488 -13.77 -18.28 15.72
C LYS A 488 -13.39 -19.18 14.53
N ASN A 489 -14.14 -20.26 14.31
CA ASN A 489 -13.83 -21.26 13.27
C ASN A 489 -13.80 -20.69 11.83
N SER A 490 -14.43 -19.53 11.58
CA SER A 490 -14.46 -18.85 10.29
C SER A 490 -13.31 -17.86 10.08
N ILE A 491 -12.34 -17.78 11.00
CA ILE A 491 -11.20 -16.84 10.93
C ILE A 491 -9.92 -17.65 11.15
N GLU A 492 -9.16 -17.86 10.08
CA GLU A 492 -7.97 -18.70 10.13
C GLU A 492 -6.74 -17.92 10.61
N SER A 493 -6.47 -18.04 11.91
CA SER A 493 -5.31 -17.48 12.61
C SER A 493 -4.90 -18.38 13.77
N LYS A 494 -3.73 -18.12 14.33
CA LYS A 494 -3.13 -18.88 15.43
C LYS A 494 -3.88 -18.68 16.77
N PHE A 495 -4.24 -17.43 17.08
CA PHE A 495 -4.89 -17.06 18.34
C PHE A 495 -6.35 -16.63 18.17
N GLY A 496 -6.74 -16.05 17.04
CA GLY A 496 -8.13 -15.64 16.76
C GLY A 496 -8.27 -14.13 16.57
N VAL A 497 -9.41 -13.57 16.93
CA VAL A 497 -9.65 -12.12 16.90
C VAL A 497 -9.17 -11.50 18.22
N ILE A 498 -8.54 -10.33 18.15
CA ILE A 498 -8.20 -9.54 19.34
C ILE A 498 -9.50 -9.15 20.05
N ARG A 499 -9.53 -9.36 21.38
CA ARG A 499 -10.67 -8.94 22.20
C ARG A 499 -10.65 -7.41 22.36
N PRO A 500 -11.77 -6.71 22.12
CA PRO A 500 -11.81 -5.27 22.30
C PRO A 500 -11.80 -4.87 23.77
N LEU A 501 -11.24 -3.69 24.08
CA LEU A 501 -11.23 -3.12 25.43
C LEU A 501 -12.66 -2.94 25.98
N PRO A 502 -12.83 -2.92 27.32
CA PRO A 502 -14.02 -2.38 27.95
C PRO A 502 -14.37 -0.97 27.42
N THR A 503 -15.65 -0.69 27.23
CA THR A 503 -16.13 0.58 26.63
C THR A 503 -15.73 1.85 27.40
N SER A 504 -15.29 1.73 28.65
CA SER A 504 -14.74 2.84 29.46
C SER A 504 -13.32 3.26 29.05
N LEU A 505 -12.71 2.57 28.09
CA LEU A 505 -11.34 2.75 27.59
C LEU A 505 -11.31 2.93 26.06
N ARG A 506 -12.47 3.10 25.42
CA ARG A 506 -12.61 3.38 23.99
C ARG A 506 -12.99 4.84 23.77
#